data_AF-A0A1S6KKS0-F1
#
_entry.id   AF-A0A1S6KKS0-F1
#
_cell.length_a   1.000
_cell.length_b   1.000
_cell.length_c   1.000
_cell.angle_alpha   90.00
_cell.angle_beta   90.00
_cell.angle_gamma   90.00
#
_symmetry.space_group_name_H-M   'P 1'
#
loop_
_entity.id
_entity.type
_entity.pdbx_description
1 polymer ?
#
loop_
_entity_poly.entity_id
_entity_poly.type
_entity_poly.pdbx_seq_one_letter_code
_entity_poly.pdbx_strand_id
1 'polypeptide(L)'
;MTNADFKLLVESLGFYNPEAVKDYFKAIGFNESINVRPIQYWLNGKSVALNMPIPDDVVEHFKQLEQMKIELSSQEKFKKNTFLYKDKYLMWEKFPELNGLPCTYLNQLMILVNMLHGYREMQYCTSY
;
A
#
# COMPACT_ATOMS: atom_id res chain seq x y z
N MET A 1 5.21 13.60 -11.24
CA MET A 1 5.24 13.55 -9.76
C MET A 1 6.70 13.57 -9.32
N THR A 2 7.09 14.28 -8.24
CA THR A 2 8.49 14.23 -7.78
C THR A 2 8.76 12.93 -7.00
N ASN A 3 10.03 12.56 -6.83
CA ASN A 3 10.40 11.39 -6.01
C ASN A 3 9.96 11.55 -4.54
N ALA A 4 9.96 12.79 -4.02
CA ALA A 4 9.48 13.07 -2.67
C ALA A 4 7.96 12.83 -2.55
N ASP A 5 7.17 13.35 -3.49
CA ASP A 5 5.72 13.14 -3.53
C ASP A 5 5.39 11.66 -3.69
N PHE A 6 6.09 10.97 -4.59
CA PHE A 6 5.86 9.54 -4.82
C PHE A 6 6.22 8.71 -3.60
N LYS A 7 7.35 9.01 -2.93
CA LYS A 7 7.72 8.35 -1.68
C LYS A 7 6.62 8.50 -0.63
N LEU A 8 6.11 9.71 -0.42
CA LEU A 8 5.04 9.97 0.55
C LEU A 8 3.75 9.21 0.19
N LEU A 9 3.37 9.21 -1.09
CA LEU A 9 2.22 8.44 -1.58
C LEU A 9 2.37 6.95 -1.26
N VAL A 10 3.50 6.36 -1.64
CA VAL A 10 3.81 4.93 -1.48
C VAL A 10 3.86 4.54 0.01
N GLU A 11 4.49 5.35 0.86
CA GLU A 11 4.53 5.14 2.31
C GLU A 11 3.14 5.27 2.97
N SER A 12 2.29 6.20 2.49
CA SER A 12 0.91 6.35 2.96
C SER A 12 0.03 5.13 2.64
N LEU A 13 0.47 4.30 1.70
CA LEU A 13 -0.16 3.05 1.28
C LEU A 13 0.49 1.83 1.95
N GLY A 14 1.44 2.04 2.87
CA GLY A 14 2.06 0.98 3.65
C GLY A 14 3.28 0.32 3.00
N PHE A 15 3.80 0.87 1.90
CA PHE A 15 5.01 0.35 1.25
C PHE A 15 6.23 1.12 1.77
N TYR A 16 6.95 0.53 2.72
CA TYR A 16 8.06 1.21 3.41
C TYR A 16 9.45 0.92 2.85
N ASN A 17 9.55 0.01 1.89
CA ASN A 17 10.82 -0.31 1.25
C ASN A 17 10.62 -0.69 -0.23
N PRO A 18 11.67 -0.57 -1.06
CA PRO A 18 11.64 -0.91 -2.47
C PRO A 18 11.23 -2.36 -2.77
N GLU A 19 11.62 -3.28 -1.89
CA GLU A 19 11.33 -4.70 -2.00
C GLU A 19 9.82 -4.97 -1.88
N ALA A 20 9.11 -4.26 -1.00
CA ALA A 20 7.66 -4.39 -0.85
C ALA A 20 6.91 -3.94 -2.12
N VAL A 21 7.39 -2.89 -2.80
CA VAL A 21 6.82 -2.45 -4.09
C VAL A 21 7.08 -3.49 -5.17
N LYS A 22 8.31 -4.04 -5.23
CA LYS A 22 8.66 -5.10 -6.18
C LYS A 22 7.81 -6.36 -5.99
N ASP A 23 7.66 -6.80 -4.74
CA ASP A 23 6.88 -7.98 -4.40
C ASP A 23 5.40 -7.80 -4.75
N TYR A 24 4.87 -6.60 -4.54
CA TYR A 24 3.51 -6.24 -4.94
C TYR A 24 3.34 -6.27 -6.46
N PHE A 25 4.22 -5.60 -7.20
CA PHE A 25 4.24 -5.60 -8.66
C PHE A 25 4.25 -7.02 -9.24
N LYS A 26 5.10 -7.89 -8.69
CA LYS A 26 5.11 -9.31 -9.05
C LYS A 26 3.79 -10.02 -8.70
N ALA A 27 3.19 -9.73 -7.54
CA ALA A 27 1.96 -10.38 -7.10
C ALA A 27 0.74 -10.03 -7.97
N ILE A 28 0.68 -8.81 -8.51
CA ILE A 28 -0.45 -8.33 -9.34
C ILE A 28 -0.20 -8.41 -10.85
N GLY A 29 0.95 -8.96 -11.26
CA GLY A 29 1.33 -9.05 -12.68
C GLY A 29 1.67 -7.72 -13.36
N PHE A 30 1.97 -6.68 -12.57
CA PHE A 30 2.30 -5.36 -13.07
C PHE A 30 3.82 -5.18 -13.07
N ASN A 31 4.43 -4.93 -14.24
CA ASN A 31 5.88 -4.75 -14.34
C ASN A 31 6.69 -5.89 -13.67
N GLU A 32 6.27 -7.16 -13.83
CA GLU A 32 6.80 -8.33 -13.10
C GLU A 32 8.33 -8.49 -13.15
N SER A 33 8.96 -8.04 -14.24
CA SER A 33 10.40 -8.14 -14.48
C SER A 33 11.21 -6.95 -13.95
N ILE A 34 10.57 -6.00 -13.27
CA ILE A 34 11.25 -4.81 -12.75
C ILE A 34 12.30 -5.16 -11.70
N ASN A 35 13.48 -4.55 -11.84
CA ASN A 35 14.53 -4.64 -10.85
C ASN A 35 14.22 -3.71 -9.65
N VAL A 36 14.71 -4.05 -8.46
CA VAL A 36 14.55 -3.21 -7.27
C VAL A 36 15.27 -1.86 -7.39
N ARG A 37 16.32 -1.79 -8.23
CA ARG A 37 17.16 -0.60 -8.36
C ARG A 37 16.41 0.66 -8.81
N PRO A 38 15.60 0.66 -9.90
CA PRO A 38 14.71 1.78 -10.23
C PRO A 38 13.83 2.23 -9.05
N ILE A 39 13.23 1.27 -8.34
CA ILE A 39 12.35 1.54 -7.20
C ILE A 39 13.12 2.21 -6.06
N GLN A 40 14.35 1.75 -5.76
CA GLN A 40 15.24 2.40 -4.80
C GLN A 40 15.47 3.88 -5.15
N TYR A 41 15.65 4.21 -6.43
CA TYR A 41 15.81 5.60 -6.86
C TYR A 41 14.53 6.41 -6.66
N TRP A 42 13.37 5.86 -7.00
CA TRP A 42 12.07 6.51 -6.82
C TRP A 42 11.80 6.82 -5.34
N LEU A 43 12.16 5.91 -4.43
CA LEU A 43 11.91 6.04 -2.99
C LEU A 43 13.03 6.74 -2.20
N ASN A 44 14.13 7.15 -2.85
CA ASN A 44 15.24 7.84 -2.17
C ASN A 44 14.90 9.31 -1.81
N GLY A 45 13.81 9.87 -2.35
CA GLY A 45 13.32 11.22 -2.02
C GLY A 45 14.23 12.40 -2.42
N LYS A 46 15.47 12.13 -2.85
CA LYS A 46 16.38 13.12 -3.45
C LYS A 46 15.89 13.52 -4.84
N SER A 47 16.25 14.74 -5.28
CA SER A 47 15.86 15.31 -6.58
C SER A 47 16.00 14.28 -7.70
N VAL A 48 14.98 14.23 -8.56
CA VAL A 48 14.87 13.31 -9.69
C VAL A 48 16.23 13.18 -10.34
N ALA A 49 16.83 11.99 -10.30
CA ALA A 49 17.93 11.71 -11.20
C ALA A 49 17.33 11.89 -12.59
N LEU A 50 17.72 12.96 -13.29
CA LEU A 50 17.19 13.37 -14.60
C LEU A 50 17.11 12.22 -15.63
N ASN A 51 17.82 11.11 -15.36
CA ASN A 51 17.96 9.96 -16.22
C ASN A 51 17.06 8.76 -15.84
N MET A 52 16.27 8.82 -14.75
CA MET A 52 15.35 7.75 -14.35
C MET A 52 14.06 8.32 -13.72
N PRO A 53 13.16 8.91 -14.54
CA PRO A 53 11.84 9.32 -14.06
C PRO A 53 11.03 8.12 -13.57
N ILE A 54 10.06 8.37 -12.69
CA ILE A 54 9.04 7.38 -12.34
C ILE A 54 8.11 7.27 -13.55
N PRO A 55 7.87 6.07 -14.11
CA PRO A 55 6.93 5.86 -15.19
C PRO A 55 5.52 6.36 -14.85
N ASP A 56 4.81 6.94 -15.82
CA ASP A 56 3.49 7.53 -15.59
C ASP A 56 2.45 6.48 -15.18
N ASP A 57 2.53 5.27 -15.76
CA ASP A 57 1.70 4.11 -15.39
C ASP A 57 1.92 3.71 -13.93
N VAL A 58 3.16 3.73 -13.45
CA VAL A 58 3.48 3.48 -12.03
C VAL A 58 2.84 4.55 -11.14
N VAL A 59 2.96 5.83 -11.51
CA VAL A 59 2.36 6.94 -10.75
C VAL A 59 0.84 6.81 -10.71
N GLU A 60 0.21 6.55 -11.85
CA GLU A 60 -1.23 6.40 -11.96
C GLU A 60 -1.74 5.20 -11.14
N HIS A 61 -1.03 4.07 -11.20
CA HIS A 61 -1.36 2.88 -10.43
C HIS A 61 -1.39 3.15 -8.91
N PHE A 62 -0.38 3.86 -8.38
CA PHE A 62 -0.36 4.20 -6.96
C PHE A 62 -1.42 5.24 -6.56
N LYS A 63 -1.80 6.15 -7.46
CA LYS A 63 -2.94 7.05 -7.23
C LYS A 63 -4.26 6.29 -7.18
N GLN A 64 -4.44 5.30 -8.05
CA GLN A 64 -5.62 4.43 -8.02
C GLN A 64 -5.69 3.64 -6.72
N LEU A 65 -4.55 3.16 -6.19
CA LEU A 65 -4.49 2.52 -4.88
C LEU A 65 -4.86 3.46 -3.72
N GLU A 66 -4.48 4.73 -3.80
CA GLU A 66 -4.89 5.74 -2.82
C GLU A 66 -6.39 6.01 -2.87
N GLN A 67 -6.94 6.17 -4.06
CA GLN A 67 -8.38 6.33 -4.26
C GLN A 67 -9.15 5.10 -3.73
N MET A 68 -8.67 3.89 -4.03
CA MET A 68 -9.23 2.65 -3.49
C MET A 68 -9.18 2.64 -1.96
N LYS A 69 -8.08 3.07 -1.32
CA LYS A 69 -7.98 3.17 0.16
C LYS A 69 -9.09 4.06 0.73
N ILE A 70 -9.35 5.20 0.10
CA ILE A 70 -10.39 6.14 0.51
C ILE A 70 -11.78 5.49 0.38
N GLU A 71 -12.06 4.84 -0.74
CA GLU A 71 -13.33 4.15 -0.98
C GLU A 71 -13.57 3.01 0.02
N LEU A 72 -12.55 2.19 0.27
CA LEU A 72 -12.60 1.10 1.24
C LEU A 72 -12.86 1.62 2.66
N SER A 73 -12.32 2.78 3.03
CA SER A 73 -12.50 3.35 4.38
C SER A 73 -13.97 3.64 4.72
N SER A 74 -14.80 3.85 3.70
CA SER A 74 -16.23 4.10 3.86
C SER A 74 -17.07 2.84 3.95
N GLN A 75 -16.52 1.66 3.64
CA GLN A 75 -17.26 0.40 3.63
C GLN A 75 -17.44 -0.18 5.03
N GLU A 76 -18.63 -0.73 5.31
CA GLU A 76 -19.01 -1.20 6.64
C GLU A 76 -18.11 -2.32 7.16
N LYS A 77 -17.57 -3.18 6.28
CA LYS A 77 -16.66 -4.26 6.68
C LYS A 77 -15.36 -3.75 7.30
N PHE A 78 -14.79 -2.65 6.79
CA PHE A 78 -13.59 -2.05 7.36
C PHE A 78 -13.93 -1.21 8.59
N LYS A 79 -15.09 -0.52 8.57
CA LYS A 79 -15.59 0.14 9.78
C LYS A 79 -15.76 -0.87 10.92
N LYS A 80 -16.27 -2.07 10.68
CA LYS A 80 -16.44 -3.08 11.75
C LYS A 80 -15.17 -3.88 12.06
N ASN A 81 -14.11 -3.76 11.26
CA ASN A 81 -12.88 -4.50 11.47
C ASN A 81 -12.12 -3.95 12.68
N THR A 82 -11.80 -4.82 13.63
CA THR A 82 -10.97 -4.50 14.81
C THR A 82 -9.66 -5.30 14.80
N PHE A 83 -9.33 -5.96 13.69
CA PHE A 83 -8.16 -6.83 13.59
C PHE A 83 -7.08 -6.29 12.65
N LEU A 84 -5.83 -6.43 13.05
CA LEU A 84 -4.63 -6.31 12.21
C LEU A 84 -4.06 -7.70 11.93
N TYR A 85 -3.40 -7.85 10.79
CA TYR A 85 -2.93 -9.15 10.31
C TYR A 85 -1.40 -9.15 10.23
N LYS A 86 -0.79 -10.24 10.68
CA LYS A 86 0.65 -10.49 10.52
C LYS A 86 0.96 -11.28 9.25
N ASP A 87 -0.01 -12.09 8.80
CA ASP A 87 0.07 -12.83 7.55
C ASP A 87 -0.81 -12.17 6.48
N LYS A 88 -0.21 -11.89 5.33
CA LYS A 88 -0.90 -11.29 4.18
C LYS A 88 -1.90 -12.25 3.56
N TYR A 89 -1.67 -13.56 3.59
CA TYR A 89 -2.60 -14.53 3.03
C TYR A 89 -3.90 -14.59 3.84
N LEU A 90 -3.80 -14.61 5.17
CA LEU A 90 -4.98 -14.52 6.06
C LEU A 90 -5.74 -13.19 5.86
N MET A 91 -5.00 -12.09 5.66
CA MET A 91 -5.62 -10.81 5.31
C MET A 91 -6.39 -10.90 3.99
N TRP A 92 -5.81 -11.52 2.95
CA TRP A 92 -6.43 -11.66 1.63
C TRP A 92 -7.63 -12.59 1.64
N GLU A 93 -7.63 -13.64 2.45
CA GLU A 93 -8.80 -14.51 2.64
C GLU A 93 -9.97 -13.72 3.24
N LYS A 94 -9.69 -12.84 4.21
CA LYS A 94 -10.71 -12.00 4.84
C LYS A 94 -11.17 -10.84 3.96
N PHE A 95 -10.23 -10.24 3.24
CA PHE A 95 -10.41 -9.06 2.38
C PHE A 95 -9.83 -9.34 1.00
N PRO A 96 -10.57 -10.07 0.14
CA PRO A 96 -10.08 -10.47 -1.19
C PRO A 96 -9.70 -9.28 -2.08
N GLU A 97 -10.35 -8.12 -1.89
CA GLU A 97 -10.00 -6.88 -2.58
C GLU A 97 -8.60 -6.34 -2.25
N LEU A 98 -7.95 -6.84 -1.21
CA LEU A 98 -6.58 -6.46 -0.83
C LEU A 98 -5.53 -7.44 -1.38
N ASN A 99 -5.91 -8.39 -2.24
CA ASN A 99 -4.98 -9.38 -2.79
C ASN A 99 -3.76 -8.70 -3.44
N GLY A 100 -2.57 -9.23 -3.14
CA GLY A 100 -1.29 -8.67 -3.54
C GLY A 100 -0.75 -7.59 -2.60
N LEU A 101 -1.60 -6.87 -1.85
CA LEU A 101 -1.17 -5.78 -0.97
C LEU A 101 -0.51 -6.30 0.32
N PRO A 102 0.45 -5.56 0.89
CA PRO A 102 1.05 -5.91 2.17
C PRO A 102 0.09 -5.65 3.33
N CYS A 103 0.26 -6.35 4.47
CA CYS A 103 -0.54 -6.11 5.68
C CYS A 103 -0.52 -4.65 6.15
N THR A 104 0.60 -3.96 5.92
CA THR A 104 0.77 -2.55 6.24
C THR A 104 -0.18 -1.63 5.46
N TYR A 105 -0.67 -2.04 4.29
CA TYR A 105 -1.73 -1.32 3.57
C TYR A 105 -3.02 -1.30 4.39
N LEU A 106 -3.44 -2.46 4.91
CA LEU A 106 -4.59 -2.54 5.81
C LEU A 106 -4.37 -1.72 7.08
N ASN A 107 -3.16 -1.72 7.64
CA ASN A 107 -2.86 -0.86 8.81
C ASN A 107 -3.11 0.62 8.50
N GLN A 108 -2.65 1.11 7.33
CA GLN A 108 -2.90 2.49 6.90
C GLN A 108 -4.39 2.77 6.65
N LEU A 109 -5.11 1.81 6.07
CA LEU A 109 -6.55 1.89 5.91
C LEU A 109 -7.27 1.98 7.28
N MET A 110 -6.87 1.18 8.26
CA MET A 110 -7.48 1.20 9.60
C MET A 110 -7.18 2.49 10.36
N ILE A 111 -5.99 3.08 10.17
CA ILE A 111 -5.68 4.43 10.67
C ILE A 111 -6.66 5.44 10.07
N LEU A 112 -6.87 5.42 8.75
CA LEU A 112 -7.83 6.31 8.08
C LEU A 112 -9.26 6.11 8.60
N VAL A 113 -9.71 4.86 8.72
CA VAL A 113 -11.03 4.53 9.28
C VAL A 113 -11.20 5.09 10.69
N ASN A 114 -10.18 4.98 11.54
CA ASN A 114 -10.22 5.51 12.90
C ASN A 114 -10.21 7.05 12.95
N MET A 115 -9.51 7.72 12.02
CA MET A 115 -9.55 9.17 11.89
C MET A 115 -10.94 9.68 11.45
N LEU A 116 -11.62 8.95 10.55
CA LEU A 116 -12.92 9.37 9.98
C LEU A 116 -14.13 8.98 10.84
N HIS A 117 -14.04 7.87 11.57
CA HIS A 117 -15.19 7.25 12.25
C HIS A 117 -15.00 7.04 13.75
N GLY A 118 -13.91 7.55 14.32
CA GLY A 118 -13.60 7.45 15.74
C GLY A 118 -12.63 6.31 16.06
N TYR A 119 -11.82 6.54 17.10
CA TYR A 119 -10.79 5.59 17.54
C TYR A 119 -11.41 4.30 18.07
N ARG A 120 -10.83 3.18 17.66
CA ARG A 120 -11.14 1.84 18.15
C ARG A 120 -9.85 1.08 18.44
N GLU A 121 -9.87 0.32 19.53
CA GLU A 121 -8.75 -0.55 19.88
C GLU A 121 -8.64 -1.68 18.85
N MET A 122 -7.43 -1.85 18.31
CA MET A 122 -7.11 -2.85 17.30
C MET A 122 -6.37 -4.02 17.95
N GLN A 123 -6.76 -5.24 17.61
CA GLN A 123 -6.13 -6.47 18.09
C GLN A 123 -5.41 -7.18 16.94
N TYR A 124 -4.31 -7.86 17.20
CA TYR A 124 -3.71 -8.73 16.17
C TYR A 124 -4.53 -10.01 16.03
N CYS A 125 -4.77 -10.44 14.79
CA CYS A 125 -5.35 -11.74 14.51
C CYS A 125 -4.38 -12.84 15.01
N THR A 126 -4.86 -13.71 15.91
CA THR A 126 -4.04 -14.71 16.62
C THR A 126 -4.15 -16.13 16.07
N SER A 127 -4.91 -16.38 15.00
CA SER A 127 -5.20 -17.75 14.55
C SER A 127 -5.30 -17.89 13.02
N TYR A 128 -4.87 -19.06 12.54
CA TYR A 128 -5.22 -19.65 11.24
C TYR A 128 -6.68 -20.11 11.25
#